data_AF-A0A4Q2RYE2-F1
#
_entry.id   AF-A0A4Q2RYE2-F1
#
_cell.length_a   1.000
_cell.length_b   1.000
_cell.length_c   1.000
_cell.angle_alpha   90.00
_cell.angle_beta   90.00
_cell.angle_gamma   90.00
#
_symmetry.space_group_name_H-M   'P 1'
#
loop_
_entity.id
_entity.type
_entity.pdbx_description
1 polymer ?
#
loop_
_entity_poly.entity_id
_entity_poly.type
_entity_poly.pdbx_seq_one_letter_code
_entity_poly.pdbx_strand_id
1 'polypeptide(L)'
;MTRTISRNQWAAAALTLVAGLGLAACGSDDSGSADDPSAGETSSTPTESSTESPTESPTDEPSETPTEPAGPACAEVWVAGATLPANYNGCQDADKDKWVQAMVYHCSSGQRLVTYQRNFYAAKGEVITESRVPLARDRKFQQILTTCGA
;
A
#
# COMPACT_ATOMS: atom_id res chain seq x y z
N MET A 1 -39.11 -9.24 36.87
CA MET A 1 -37.89 -9.45 36.06
C MET A 1 -37.38 -8.09 35.64
N THR A 2 -36.11 -7.85 35.93
CA THR A 2 -35.52 -6.57 36.33
C THR A 2 -35.42 -5.56 35.18
N ARG A 3 -36.03 -4.38 35.34
CA ARG A 3 -35.79 -3.20 34.52
C ARG A 3 -34.64 -2.41 35.15
N THR A 4 -33.50 -2.29 34.47
CA THR A 4 -32.39 -1.44 34.93
C THR A 4 -32.28 -0.20 34.05
N ILE A 5 -32.87 0.88 34.58
CA ILE A 5 -32.66 2.33 34.40
C ILE A 5 -31.15 2.67 34.54
N SER A 6 -30.50 3.72 34.05
CA SER A 6 -30.70 4.86 33.14
C SER A 6 -29.33 5.54 32.98
N ARG A 7 -29.18 6.27 31.87
CA ARG A 7 -28.29 7.43 31.60
C ARG A 7 -27.75 8.18 32.84
N ASN A 8 -26.46 8.51 32.82
CA ASN A 8 -25.87 9.86 32.72
C ASN A 8 -24.41 9.80 33.21
N GLN A 9 -23.46 10.28 32.39
CA GLN A 9 -22.67 11.50 32.61
C GLN A 9 -21.92 11.52 33.95
N TRP A 10 -20.63 11.91 33.92
CA TRP A 10 -19.92 12.82 34.83
C TRP A 10 -18.48 12.96 34.28
N ALA A 11 -18.12 14.17 33.84
CA ALA A 11 -17.13 15.07 34.47
C ALA A 11 -15.68 14.68 34.14
N ALA A 12 -14.98 15.35 33.21
CA ALA A 12 -14.37 16.69 33.30
C ALA A 12 -12.98 16.70 33.99
N ALA A 13 -12.07 17.50 33.39
CA ALA A 13 -10.72 17.91 33.81
C ALA A 13 -9.60 16.86 33.62
N ALA A 14 -8.37 17.18 33.19
CA ALA A 14 -7.65 18.45 33.28
C ALA A 14 -6.60 18.61 32.16
N LEU A 15 -6.32 19.87 31.82
CA LEU A 15 -5.18 20.33 31.04
C LEU A 15 -3.85 19.97 31.71
N THR A 16 -2.85 19.58 30.92
CA THR A 16 -1.44 19.94 31.20
C THR A 16 -0.73 20.21 29.89
N LEU A 17 -0.30 21.47 29.76
CA LEU A 17 0.38 22.09 28.65
C LEU A 17 1.87 22.16 29.02
N VAL A 18 2.73 21.44 28.32
CA VAL A 18 4.19 21.63 28.41
C VAL A 18 4.74 21.79 27.00
N ALA A 19 5.07 23.05 26.69
CA ALA A 19 5.82 23.46 25.52
C ALA A 19 7.31 23.22 25.77
N GLY A 20 8.00 22.62 24.80
CA GLY A 20 9.45 22.50 24.77
C GLY A 20 9.93 22.57 23.33
N LEU A 21 10.37 23.77 22.91
CA LEU A 21 11.03 24.03 21.64
C LEU A 21 12.47 23.51 21.67
N GLY A 22 12.87 22.80 20.61
CA GLY A 22 14.27 22.51 20.30
C GLY A 22 14.47 22.45 18.79
N LEU A 23 14.82 23.59 18.18
CA LEU A 23 15.37 23.66 16.83
C LEU A 23 16.88 23.44 16.90
N ALA A 24 17.42 22.49 16.12
CA ALA A 24 18.74 22.56 15.48
C ALA A 24 19.10 21.21 14.84
N ALA A 25 19.06 21.12 13.50
CA ALA A 25 20.00 20.35 12.69
C ALA A 25 19.85 20.76 11.23
N CYS A 26 20.75 21.65 10.81
CA CYS A 26 21.02 22.05 9.45
C CYS A 26 22.28 21.29 8.99
N GLY A 27 22.34 20.89 7.71
CA GLY A 27 23.55 20.39 7.04
C GLY A 27 23.37 18.97 6.50
N SER A 28 23.66 18.64 5.25
CA SER A 28 24.34 19.39 4.19
C SER A 28 23.91 18.82 2.82
N ASP A 29 23.79 19.70 1.83
CA ASP A 29 23.83 19.37 0.41
C ASP A 29 25.12 18.59 0.09
N ASP A 30 24.98 17.44 -0.57
CA ASP A 30 26.09 16.80 -1.26
C ASP A 30 25.79 16.75 -2.76
N SER A 31 26.75 17.31 -3.46
CA SER A 31 26.78 17.71 -4.85
C SER A 31 27.11 16.56 -5.79
N GLY A 32 26.33 16.44 -6.86
CA GLY A 32 26.85 16.18 -8.21
C GLY A 32 27.37 14.77 -8.53
N SER A 33 26.70 14.13 -9.48
CA SER A 33 27.38 13.67 -10.70
C SER A 33 26.35 13.56 -11.82
N ALA A 34 26.51 14.44 -12.79
CA ALA A 34 25.97 14.28 -14.12
C ALA A 34 26.97 13.40 -14.90
N ASP A 35 26.50 12.27 -15.39
CA ASP A 35 27.15 11.54 -16.48
C ASP A 35 26.07 11.25 -17.53
N ASP A 36 25.96 12.18 -18.47
CA ASP A 36 25.60 11.87 -19.86
C ASP A 36 26.92 11.53 -20.56
N PRO A 37 26.99 10.41 -21.29
CA PRO A 37 27.30 10.61 -22.69
C PRO A 37 26.58 9.68 -23.65
N SER A 38 26.46 10.22 -24.86
CA SER A 38 26.53 9.53 -26.15
C SER A 38 25.24 8.93 -26.70
N ALA A 39 24.51 9.83 -27.36
CA ALA A 39 24.42 9.83 -28.82
C ALA A 39 25.01 8.61 -29.55
N GLY A 40 24.13 7.88 -30.23
CA GLY A 40 24.45 6.94 -31.29
C GLY A 40 23.38 7.04 -32.37
N GLU A 41 23.33 8.18 -33.05
CA GLU A 41 22.48 8.38 -34.22
C GLU A 41 23.02 7.61 -35.43
N THR A 42 22.11 6.87 -36.07
CA THR A 42 21.96 6.62 -37.52
C THR A 42 22.97 5.80 -38.34
N SER A 43 22.33 5.08 -39.29
CA SER A 43 22.81 4.60 -40.60
C SER A 43 23.45 3.19 -40.58
N SER A 44 23.05 2.21 -41.40
CA SER A 44 22.58 2.29 -42.79
C SER A 44 21.64 1.12 -43.19
N THR A 45 20.77 1.41 -44.15
CA THR A 45 19.97 0.54 -45.05
C THR A 45 20.85 -0.15 -46.12
N PRO A 46 20.34 -0.90 -47.13
CA PRO A 46 19.18 -1.82 -47.27
C PRO A 46 19.58 -3.18 -47.95
N THR A 47 18.55 -3.97 -48.34
CA THR A 47 18.50 -4.87 -49.52
C THR A 47 18.73 -6.38 -49.27
N GLU A 48 17.66 -7.16 -49.38
CA GLU A 48 17.42 -8.08 -50.52
C GLU A 48 16.04 -8.74 -50.34
N SER A 49 15.28 -8.77 -51.43
CA SER A 49 14.01 -9.47 -51.59
C SER A 49 14.20 -10.98 -51.51
N SER A 50 13.25 -11.68 -50.89
CA SER A 50 12.90 -13.05 -51.29
C SER A 50 11.42 -13.31 -51.02
N THR A 51 10.69 -13.35 -52.13
CA THR A 51 9.44 -14.07 -52.37
C THR A 51 9.48 -15.48 -51.77
N GLU A 52 8.40 -15.92 -51.10
CA GLU A 52 7.63 -17.15 -51.39
C GLU A 52 6.34 -17.20 -50.52
N SER A 53 5.33 -17.89 -51.06
CA SER A 53 3.88 -17.84 -50.81
C SER A 53 3.35 -18.32 -49.43
N PRO A 54 2.09 -17.95 -49.08
CA PRO A 54 1.49 -18.22 -47.77
C PRO A 54 1.09 -19.68 -47.61
N THR A 55 1.61 -20.32 -46.58
CA THR A 55 1.16 -21.64 -46.12
C THR A 55 0.48 -21.44 -44.77
N GLU A 56 -0.86 -21.50 -44.80
CA GLU A 56 -1.78 -21.92 -43.73
C GLU A 56 -1.30 -21.64 -42.30
N SER A 57 -1.73 -20.50 -41.76
CA SER A 57 -1.68 -20.24 -40.32
C SER A 57 -2.49 -21.30 -39.57
N PRO A 58 -1.92 -22.06 -38.61
CA PRO A 58 -2.73 -22.40 -37.45
C PRO A 58 -3.12 -21.08 -36.81
N THR A 59 -4.42 -20.76 -36.87
CA THR A 59 -5.05 -19.90 -35.89
C THR A 59 -4.86 -20.63 -34.56
N ASP A 60 -3.74 -20.36 -33.90
CA ASP A 60 -3.63 -20.50 -32.47
C ASP A 60 -4.57 -19.45 -31.89
N GLU A 61 -5.84 -19.82 -31.71
CA GLU A 61 -6.67 -19.11 -30.75
C GLU A 61 -5.88 -19.08 -29.45
N PRO A 62 -5.60 -17.90 -28.87
CA PRO A 62 -5.05 -17.87 -27.52
C PRO A 62 -6.10 -18.57 -26.66
N SER A 63 -5.76 -19.78 -26.23
CA SER A 63 -6.48 -20.47 -25.19
C SER A 63 -6.31 -19.61 -23.95
N GLU A 64 -7.29 -18.72 -23.73
CA GLU A 64 -7.48 -17.92 -22.54
C GLU A 64 -7.70 -18.90 -21.38
N THR A 65 -6.62 -19.53 -20.95
CA THR A 65 -6.59 -20.28 -19.71
C THR A 65 -6.91 -19.23 -18.65
N PRO A 66 -7.98 -19.39 -17.86
CA PRO A 66 -8.29 -18.44 -16.80
C PRO A 66 -7.04 -18.29 -15.95
N THR A 67 -6.40 -17.12 -16.03
CA THR A 67 -5.31 -16.79 -15.11
C THR A 67 -5.96 -16.71 -13.76
N GLU A 68 -5.83 -17.79 -12.99
CA GLU A 68 -6.31 -17.86 -11.62
C GLU A 68 -5.78 -16.62 -10.90
N PRO A 69 -6.62 -15.84 -10.21
CA PRO A 69 -6.18 -14.61 -9.59
C PRO A 69 -5.03 -14.92 -8.64
N ALA A 70 -3.91 -14.21 -8.79
CA ALA A 70 -2.68 -14.47 -8.04
C ALA A 70 -2.82 -14.24 -6.51
N GLY A 71 -4.02 -13.89 -6.04
CA GLY A 71 -4.43 -13.82 -4.64
C GLY A 71 -5.82 -13.21 -4.48
N PRO A 72 -6.24 -12.87 -3.26
CA PRO A 72 -7.58 -12.32 -3.02
C PRO A 72 -7.71 -10.89 -3.58
N ALA A 73 -8.93 -10.49 -3.93
CA ALA A 73 -9.19 -9.12 -4.36
C ALA A 73 -9.02 -8.14 -3.17
N CYS A 74 -8.42 -6.98 -3.42
CA CYS A 74 -8.18 -6.01 -2.37
C CYS A 74 -9.46 -5.52 -1.69
N ALA A 75 -10.55 -5.38 -2.45
CA ALA A 75 -11.86 -4.97 -1.94
C ALA A 75 -12.50 -6.02 -1.01
N GLU A 76 -12.16 -7.30 -1.18
CA GLU A 76 -12.67 -8.39 -0.33
C GLU A 76 -11.89 -8.49 0.98
N VAL A 77 -10.59 -8.21 0.95
CA VAL A 77 -9.75 -8.26 2.16
C VAL A 77 -9.93 -7.01 3.02
N TRP A 78 -9.95 -5.82 2.42
CA TRP A 78 -9.93 -4.55 3.15
C TRP A 78 -11.33 -4.05 3.48
N VAL A 79 -12.04 -4.82 4.31
CA VAL A 79 -13.37 -4.48 4.82
C VAL A 79 -13.26 -4.00 6.27
N ALA A 80 -13.79 -2.82 6.59
CA ALA A 80 -13.78 -2.28 7.93
C ALA A 80 -14.45 -3.24 8.94
N GLY A 81 -13.77 -3.53 10.05
CA GLY A 81 -14.25 -4.45 11.08
C GLY A 81 -13.99 -5.93 10.80
N ALA A 82 -13.55 -6.32 9.59
CA ALA A 82 -13.07 -7.68 9.32
C ALA A 82 -11.66 -7.89 9.88
N THR A 83 -11.22 -9.15 9.97
CA THR A 83 -9.86 -9.49 10.42
C THR A 83 -8.92 -9.61 9.23
N LEU A 84 -7.79 -8.89 9.27
CA LEU A 84 -6.73 -9.04 8.26
C LEU A 84 -6.06 -10.41 8.44
N PRO A 85 -5.91 -11.24 7.39
CA PRO A 85 -5.25 -12.53 7.51
C PRO A 85 -3.84 -12.42 8.10
N ALA A 86 -3.47 -13.33 9.01
CA ALA A 86 -2.15 -13.32 9.66
C ALA A 86 -0.99 -13.49 8.66
N ASN A 87 -1.24 -14.17 7.54
CA ASN A 87 -0.30 -14.38 6.44
C ASN A 87 -0.50 -13.38 5.28
N TYR A 88 -1.24 -12.29 5.46
CA TYR A 88 -1.51 -11.32 4.39
C TYR A 88 -0.22 -10.71 3.82
N ASN A 89 -0.01 -10.79 2.50
CA ASN A 89 1.20 -10.25 1.84
C ASN A 89 0.89 -9.27 0.70
N GLY A 90 -0.39 -9.07 0.39
CA GLY A 90 -0.86 -8.26 -0.72
C GLY A 90 -2.20 -8.77 -1.23
N CYS A 91 -2.71 -8.13 -2.26
CA CYS A 91 -3.98 -8.45 -2.90
C CYS A 91 -3.97 -7.97 -4.35
N GLN A 92 -4.96 -8.42 -5.14
CA GLN A 92 -5.15 -7.96 -6.52
C GLN A 92 -6.05 -6.73 -6.55
N ASP A 93 -5.58 -5.66 -7.19
CA ASP A 93 -6.38 -4.48 -7.51
C ASP A 93 -7.29 -4.85 -8.70
N ALA A 94 -8.60 -4.98 -8.44
CA ALA A 94 -9.58 -5.42 -9.43
C ALA A 94 -9.74 -4.43 -10.61
N ASP A 95 -9.44 -3.14 -10.39
CA ASP A 95 -9.58 -2.11 -11.43
C ASP A 95 -8.37 -2.10 -12.37
N LYS A 96 -7.19 -2.44 -11.84
CA LYS A 96 -5.92 -2.36 -12.58
C LYS A 96 -5.37 -3.70 -13.03
N ASP A 97 -5.95 -4.79 -12.56
CA ASP A 97 -5.43 -6.16 -12.70
C ASP A 97 -3.94 -6.26 -12.28
N LYS A 98 -3.60 -5.63 -11.16
CA LYS A 98 -2.23 -5.58 -10.65
C LYS A 98 -2.14 -6.09 -9.23
N TRP A 99 -1.07 -6.82 -8.94
CA TRP A 99 -0.70 -7.17 -7.59
C TRP A 99 -0.29 -5.92 -6.79
N VAL A 100 -0.94 -5.70 -5.65
CA VAL A 100 -0.62 -4.67 -4.67
C VAL A 100 0.08 -5.34 -3.50
N GLN A 101 1.39 -5.13 -3.39
CA GLN A 101 2.17 -5.62 -2.25
C GLN A 101 1.76 -4.88 -0.98
N ALA A 102 1.67 -5.64 0.13
CA ALA A 102 1.39 -5.06 1.44
C ALA A 102 2.50 -4.08 1.86
N MET A 103 2.12 -2.84 2.18
CA MET A 103 3.00 -1.90 2.85
C MET A 103 3.02 -2.23 4.34
N VAL A 104 4.18 -2.65 4.86
CA VAL A 104 4.31 -3.17 6.22
C VAL A 104 5.24 -2.32 7.08
N TYR A 105 4.73 -1.82 8.19
CA TYR A 105 5.50 -1.20 9.26
C TYR A 105 5.80 -2.23 10.34
N HIS A 106 7.05 -2.30 10.77
CA HIS A 106 7.52 -3.24 11.79
C HIS A 106 7.47 -2.56 13.15
N CYS A 107 6.65 -3.08 14.07
CA CYS A 107 6.49 -2.50 15.39
C CYS A 107 7.42 -3.11 16.42
N SER A 108 7.79 -2.33 17.44
CA SER A 108 8.68 -2.80 18.53
C SER A 108 8.08 -3.95 19.34
N SER A 109 6.75 -4.11 19.29
CA SER A 109 6.01 -5.25 19.84
C SER A 109 6.18 -6.55 19.04
N GLY A 110 6.83 -6.52 17.87
CA GLY A 110 6.89 -7.62 16.92
C GLY A 110 5.67 -7.70 15.99
N GLN A 111 4.64 -6.89 16.21
CA GLN A 111 3.50 -6.80 15.30
C GLN A 111 3.91 -6.20 13.95
N ARG A 112 3.21 -6.65 12.89
CA ARG A 112 3.38 -6.15 11.51
C ARG A 112 2.14 -5.36 11.14
N LEU A 113 2.22 -4.04 11.25
CA LEU A 113 1.16 -3.13 10.87
C LEU A 113 1.14 -2.96 9.35
N VAL A 114 -0.02 -3.12 8.74
CA VAL A 114 -0.21 -3.02 7.30
C VAL A 114 -1.17 -1.88 7.00
N THR A 115 -0.91 -1.13 5.93
CA THR A 115 -1.80 -0.08 5.42
C THR A 115 -2.30 -0.41 4.03
N TYR A 116 -3.49 0.07 3.71
CA TYR A 116 -4.04 0.00 2.36
C TYR A 116 -4.79 1.28 1.99
N GLN A 117 -4.56 1.70 0.75
CA GLN A 117 -4.94 3.02 0.25
C GLN A 117 -4.60 4.14 1.24
N ARG A 118 -5.51 5.10 1.42
CA ARG A 118 -5.27 6.29 2.23
C ARG A 118 -5.90 6.21 3.61
N ASN A 119 -6.71 5.20 3.90
CA ASN A 119 -7.61 5.22 5.06
C ASN A 119 -7.62 3.90 5.86
N PHE A 120 -7.12 2.78 5.34
CA PHE A 120 -7.20 1.49 6.02
C PHE A 120 -5.88 1.08 6.68
N TYR A 121 -5.97 0.54 7.90
CA TYR A 121 -4.83 -0.06 8.59
C TYR A 121 -5.25 -1.22 9.50
N ALA A 122 -4.36 -2.20 9.67
CA ALA A 122 -4.52 -3.31 10.61
C ALA A 122 -3.16 -3.95 10.88
N ALA A 123 -2.95 -4.53 12.06
CA ALA A 123 -1.87 -5.50 12.20
C ALA A 123 -2.29 -6.84 11.56
N LYS A 124 -1.33 -7.63 11.05
CA LYS A 124 -1.64 -8.96 10.53
C LYS A 124 -2.27 -9.83 11.63
N GLY A 125 -3.44 -10.40 11.35
CA GLY A 125 -4.24 -11.17 12.32
C GLY A 125 -5.22 -10.34 13.15
N GLU A 126 -5.24 -9.02 13.00
CA GLU A 126 -6.06 -8.11 13.79
C GLU A 126 -7.19 -7.48 12.97
N VAL A 127 -8.10 -6.79 13.67
CA VAL A 127 -9.25 -6.10 13.06
C VAL A 127 -8.80 -4.92 12.20
N ILE A 128 -9.35 -4.85 11.00
CA ILE A 128 -9.16 -3.77 10.03
C ILE A 128 -9.92 -2.53 10.50
N THR A 129 -9.16 -1.44 10.65
CA THR A 129 -9.70 -0.14 10.96
C THR A 129 -9.71 0.74 9.71
N GLU A 130 -10.88 1.27 9.38
CA GLU A 130 -11.01 2.36 8.43
C GLU A 130 -10.97 3.70 9.17
N SER A 131 -10.11 4.60 8.73
CA SER A 131 -10.07 5.96 9.18
C SER A 131 -11.07 6.83 8.41
N ARG A 132 -11.72 7.74 9.14
CA ARG A 132 -12.60 8.77 8.55
C ARG A 132 -11.82 9.89 7.85
N VAL A 133 -10.51 9.95 8.05
CA VAL A 133 -9.61 10.93 7.42
C VAL A 133 -8.43 10.18 6.79
N PRO A 134 -7.66 10.79 5.87
CA PRO A 134 -6.44 10.15 5.39
C PRO A 134 -5.50 9.81 6.55
N LEU A 135 -4.85 8.63 6.52
CA LEU A 135 -3.96 8.11 7.56
C LEU A 135 -2.85 9.10 7.95
N ALA A 136 -2.34 9.87 6.98
CA ALA A 136 -1.38 10.94 7.22
C ALA A 136 -1.88 12.04 8.19
N ARG A 137 -3.19 12.13 8.42
CA ARG A 137 -3.86 13.07 9.32
C ARG A 137 -4.62 12.39 10.46
N ASP A 138 -4.72 11.06 10.46
CA ASP A 138 -5.39 10.32 11.52
C ASP A 138 -4.50 10.28 12.77
N ARG A 139 -4.90 10.99 13.83
CA ARG A 139 -4.13 11.06 15.09
C ARG A 139 -3.92 9.70 15.75
N LYS A 140 -4.89 8.78 15.67
CA LYS A 140 -4.80 7.45 16.25
C LYS A 140 -3.79 6.60 15.48
N PHE A 141 -3.83 6.65 14.14
CA PHE A 141 -2.85 5.97 13.31
C PHE A 141 -1.43 6.54 13.51
N GLN A 142 -1.28 7.87 13.55
CA GLN A 142 0.01 8.51 13.83
C GLN A 142 0.56 8.12 15.21
N GLN A 143 -0.29 7.96 16.22
CA GLN A 143 0.12 7.46 17.52
C GLN A 143 0.60 6.01 17.46
N ILE A 144 -0.05 5.13 16.70
CA ILE A 144 0.41 3.76 16.49
C ILE A 144 1.78 3.75 15.81
N LEU A 145 2.01 4.64 14.84
CA LEU A 145 3.33 4.73 14.19
C LEU A 145 4.45 5.14 15.15
N THR A 146 4.18 5.76 16.31
CA THR A 146 5.25 6.03 17.29
C THR A 146 5.88 4.76 17.87
N THR A 147 5.17 3.63 17.83
CA THR A 147 5.69 2.33 18.26
C THR A 147 6.09 1.44 17.09
N CYS A 148 5.89 1.92 15.85
CA CYS A 148 6.26 1.23 14.62
C CYS A 148 7.43 1.94 13.93
N GLY A 149 8.49 1.18 13.62
CA GLY A 149 9.63 1.71 12.87
C GLY A 149 9.15 2.17 11.50
N ALA A 150 9.13 3.49 11.32
CA ALA A 150 9.03 4.15 10.03
C ALA A 150 10.44 4.28 9.43
#